data_AF-A0A8A3PCF4-F1
#
_entry.id   AF-A0A8A3PCF4-F1
#
_cell.length_a   1.000
_cell.length_b   1.000
_cell.length_c   1.000
_cell.angle_alpha   90.00
_cell.angle_beta   90.00
_cell.angle_gamma   90.00
#
_symmetry.space_group_name_H-M   'P 1'
#
loop_
_entity.id
_entity.type
_entity.pdbx_description
1 polymer ?
#
loop_
_entity_poly.entity_id
_entity_poly.type
_entity_poly.pdbx_seq_one_letter_code
_entity_poly.pdbx_strand_id
1 'polypeptide(L)'
;MGASDSKLVFKKGIFRLSEDKIIPADDPYWASFWELPESTEDIFSLFSPADIRRTRDTALENLETLILAITSRLFVLRHHPSFPHPEFAPERDALNCIRVLTRILPYVYESEKLKSWEETFFWGMRRKRTRKAALARDVIFDESQEELQKLEAAAQEFEQVKPLAEELIDTLIDLLFFADFTLPKPQNSKSKVSYAIWQSGVGCNTPCGTSKEFENNRTEILRLLLTLTSQSMYMSANLLPVQGVKAITYIATCPEKQVVLSVLCSLLNTVNPYHLPLHVHTNFYKDPEIQPGKMASAI
;
A
#
# COMPACT_ATOMS: atom_id res chain seq x y z
N MET A 1 -18.62 -7.32 -23.30
CA MET A 1 -17.64 -6.79 -24.28
C MET A 1 -16.48 -7.78 -24.33
N GLY A 2 -15.90 -8.03 -25.50
CA GLY A 2 -14.80 -9.01 -25.61
C GLY A 2 -13.49 -8.47 -25.01
N ALA A 3 -12.59 -9.37 -24.59
CA ALA A 3 -11.30 -9.00 -24.00
C ALA A 3 -10.47 -8.02 -24.88
N SER A 4 -10.57 -8.14 -26.21
CA SER A 4 -9.92 -7.22 -27.15
C SER A 4 -10.46 -5.79 -27.11
N ASP A 5 -11.78 -5.61 -26.90
CA ASP A 5 -12.40 -4.29 -26.79
C ASP A 5 -11.96 -3.60 -25.49
N SER A 6 -11.95 -4.33 -24.37
CA SER A 6 -11.49 -3.82 -23.07
C SER A 6 -10.04 -3.32 -23.13
N LYS A 7 -9.15 -4.06 -23.78
CA LYS A 7 -7.74 -3.65 -23.98
C LYS A 7 -7.62 -2.38 -24.82
N LEU A 8 -8.43 -2.25 -25.87
CA LEU A 8 -8.45 -1.04 -26.71
C LEU A 8 -8.94 0.18 -25.92
N VAL A 9 -10.01 0.03 -25.12
CA VAL A 9 -10.52 1.09 -24.27
C VAL A 9 -9.48 1.50 -23.22
N PHE A 10 -8.82 0.53 -22.57
CA PHE A 10 -7.75 0.80 -21.62
C PHE A 10 -6.59 1.56 -22.26
N LYS A 11 -6.14 1.14 -23.46
CA LYS A 11 -5.07 1.82 -24.21
C LYS A 11 -5.44 3.25 -24.60
N LYS A 12 -6.68 3.50 -25.04
CA LYS A 12 -7.17 4.87 -25.28
C LYS A 12 -7.17 5.68 -23.98
N GLY A 13 -7.55 5.06 -22.87
CA GLY A 13 -7.49 5.68 -21.56
C GLY A 13 -6.09 6.09 -21.15
N ILE A 14 -5.07 5.29 -21.46
CA ILE A 14 -3.67 5.64 -21.22
C ILE A 14 -3.26 6.88 -22.02
N PHE A 15 -3.62 7.00 -23.31
CA PHE A 15 -3.29 8.18 -24.10
C PHE A 15 -3.94 9.45 -23.55
N ARG A 16 -5.19 9.35 -23.08
CA ARG A 16 -5.93 10.44 -22.45
C ARG A 16 -5.15 11.09 -21.30
N LEU A 17 -4.37 10.33 -20.52
CA LEU A 17 -3.55 10.86 -19.42
C LEU A 17 -2.60 11.98 -19.87
N SER A 18 -2.07 11.89 -21.09
CA SER A 18 -1.09 12.84 -21.61
C SER A 18 -1.67 13.86 -22.60
N GLU A 19 -2.84 13.56 -23.19
CA GLU A 19 -3.51 14.41 -24.19
C GLU A 19 -4.42 15.46 -23.53
N ASP A 20 -5.13 15.09 -22.48
CA ASP A 20 -6.01 16.01 -21.75
C ASP A 20 -5.20 16.83 -20.74
N LYS A 21 -5.46 18.14 -20.65
CA LYS A 21 -4.71 19.02 -19.75
C LYS A 21 -4.95 18.70 -18.27
N ILE A 22 -6.20 18.55 -17.84
CA ILE A 22 -6.58 18.25 -16.46
C ILE A 22 -7.84 17.39 -16.52
N ILE A 23 -7.75 16.16 -16.03
CA ILE A 23 -8.89 15.25 -15.88
C ILE A 23 -9.47 15.41 -14.46
N PRO A 24 -10.79 15.63 -14.30
CA PRO A 24 -11.40 15.78 -12.98
C PRO A 24 -11.18 14.53 -12.09
N ALA A 25 -10.92 14.74 -10.80
CA ALA A 25 -10.64 13.65 -9.85
C ALA A 25 -11.84 12.71 -9.60
N ASP A 26 -13.06 13.17 -9.88
CA ASP A 26 -14.32 12.44 -9.78
C ASP A 26 -14.75 11.77 -11.10
N ASP A 27 -13.95 11.90 -12.16
CA ASP A 27 -14.24 11.30 -13.46
C ASP A 27 -14.25 9.75 -13.35
N PRO A 28 -15.32 9.05 -13.77
CA PRO A 28 -15.39 7.59 -13.72
C PRO A 28 -14.30 6.89 -14.55
N TYR A 29 -13.66 7.62 -15.46
CA TYR A 29 -12.46 7.21 -16.19
C TYR A 29 -11.40 6.56 -15.32
N TRP A 30 -11.14 7.05 -14.10
CA TRP A 30 -10.10 6.48 -13.25
C TRP A 30 -10.35 5.01 -12.94
N ALA A 31 -11.63 4.60 -12.86
CA ALA A 31 -12.02 3.22 -12.62
C ALA A 31 -11.53 2.26 -13.70
N SER A 32 -11.35 2.76 -14.92
CA SER A 32 -10.82 1.97 -16.03
C SER A 32 -9.43 1.38 -15.74
N PHE A 33 -8.63 1.99 -14.85
CA PHE A 33 -7.29 1.50 -14.49
C PHE A 33 -7.28 0.26 -13.59
N TRP A 34 -8.36 0.00 -12.87
CA TRP A 34 -8.49 -1.22 -12.05
C TRP A 34 -9.55 -2.19 -12.58
N GLU A 35 -10.52 -1.72 -13.37
CA GLU A 35 -11.61 -2.56 -13.89
C GLU A 35 -11.29 -3.24 -15.22
N LEU A 36 -10.58 -2.56 -16.13
CA LEU A 36 -10.35 -3.05 -17.50
C LEU A 36 -9.21 -4.07 -17.63
N PRO A 37 -8.06 -3.95 -16.94
CA PRO A 37 -7.00 -4.94 -17.07
C PRO A 37 -7.45 -6.31 -16.54
N GLU A 38 -7.30 -7.35 -17.35
CA GLU A 38 -7.66 -8.72 -16.97
C GLU A 38 -6.44 -9.49 -16.43
N SER A 39 -5.24 -9.04 -16.77
CA SER A 39 -3.98 -9.69 -16.41
C SER A 39 -2.85 -8.69 -16.12
N THR A 40 -1.78 -9.17 -15.50
CA THR A 40 -0.53 -8.40 -15.33
C THR A 40 0.04 -7.98 -16.69
N GLU A 41 -0.06 -8.83 -17.71
CA GLU A 41 0.44 -8.52 -19.06
C GLU A 41 -0.27 -7.31 -19.67
N ASP A 42 -1.58 -7.14 -19.45
CA ASP A 42 -2.33 -6.00 -19.99
C ASP A 42 -1.76 -4.67 -19.51
N ILE A 43 -1.39 -4.56 -18.24
CA ILE A 43 -0.81 -3.32 -17.69
C ILE A 43 0.60 -3.09 -18.22
N PHE A 44 1.47 -4.11 -18.15
CA PHE A 44 2.88 -3.94 -18.49
C PHE A 44 3.14 -3.83 -20.01
N SER A 45 2.26 -4.39 -20.83
CA SER A 45 2.35 -4.30 -22.30
C SER A 45 1.64 -3.07 -22.87
N LEU A 46 0.45 -2.70 -22.35
CA LEU A 46 -0.33 -1.58 -22.89
C LEU A 46 0.12 -0.24 -22.32
N PHE A 47 0.54 -0.18 -21.05
CA PHE A 47 1.08 1.03 -20.45
C PHE A 47 2.60 1.09 -20.67
N SER A 48 3.00 1.61 -21.83
CA SER A 48 4.39 1.59 -22.25
C SER A 48 5.25 2.57 -21.42
N PRO A 49 6.57 2.34 -21.33
CA PRO A 49 7.48 3.27 -20.67
C PRO A 49 7.42 4.68 -21.26
N ALA A 50 7.18 4.79 -22.57
CA ALA A 50 7.09 6.07 -23.27
C ALA A 50 5.82 6.84 -22.88
N ASP A 51 4.69 6.16 -22.72
CA ASP A 51 3.42 6.77 -22.31
C ASP A 51 3.49 7.28 -20.87
N ILE A 52 4.13 6.52 -19.98
CA ILE A 52 4.32 6.92 -18.57
C ILE A 52 5.22 8.17 -18.49
N ARG A 53 6.36 8.16 -19.19
CA ARG A 53 7.26 9.33 -19.23
C ARG A 53 6.59 10.55 -19.85
N ARG A 54 5.83 10.37 -20.95
CA ARG A 54 5.06 11.45 -21.56
C ARG A 54 4.08 12.04 -20.56
N THR A 55 3.26 11.21 -19.92
CA THR A 55 2.32 11.67 -18.89
C THR A 55 3.04 12.43 -17.77
N ARG A 56 4.12 11.86 -17.23
CA ARG A 56 4.94 12.50 -16.18
C ARG A 56 5.46 13.87 -16.59
N ASP A 57 5.96 14.00 -17.81
CA ASP A 57 6.65 15.21 -18.28
C ASP A 57 5.71 16.28 -18.82
N THR A 58 4.52 15.90 -19.33
CA THR A 58 3.56 16.84 -19.96
C THR A 58 2.29 17.07 -19.17
N ALA A 59 1.91 16.18 -18.26
CA ALA A 59 0.64 16.19 -17.53
C ALA A 59 0.80 15.57 -16.12
N LEU A 60 1.66 16.18 -15.30
CA LEU A 60 1.98 15.68 -13.96
C LEU A 60 0.73 15.63 -13.06
N GLU A 61 -0.20 16.58 -13.22
CA GLU A 61 -1.45 16.66 -12.47
C GLU A 61 -2.35 15.44 -12.70
N ASN A 62 -2.35 14.91 -13.93
CA ASN A 62 -3.09 13.68 -14.25
C ASN A 62 -2.40 12.45 -13.62
N LEU A 63 -1.07 12.44 -13.56
CA LEU A 63 -0.32 11.38 -12.87
C LEU A 63 -0.57 11.41 -11.36
N GLU A 64 -0.59 12.61 -10.75
CA GLU A 64 -0.98 12.80 -9.34
C GLU A 64 -2.37 12.22 -9.08
N THR A 65 -3.33 12.61 -9.91
CA THR A 65 -4.73 12.20 -9.78
C THR A 65 -4.87 10.69 -9.96
N LEU A 66 -4.13 10.08 -10.90
CA LEU A 66 -4.06 8.64 -11.08
C LEU A 66 -3.55 7.92 -9.82
N ILE A 67 -2.43 8.39 -9.25
CA ILE A 67 -1.85 7.80 -8.03
C ILE A 67 -2.84 7.92 -6.87
N LEU A 68 -3.48 9.08 -6.69
CA LEU A 68 -4.48 9.31 -5.65
C LEU A 68 -5.73 8.43 -5.84
N ALA A 69 -6.25 8.31 -7.06
CA ALA A 69 -7.42 7.49 -7.34
C ALA A 69 -7.15 6.01 -7.05
N ILE A 70 -5.99 5.51 -7.48
CA ILE A 70 -5.60 4.11 -7.31
C ILE A 70 -5.32 3.77 -5.85
N THR A 71 -4.57 4.62 -5.14
CA THR A 71 -4.31 4.42 -3.71
C THR A 71 -5.60 4.52 -2.90
N SER A 72 -6.47 5.49 -3.19
CA SER A 72 -7.79 5.61 -2.57
C SER A 72 -8.64 4.36 -2.77
N ARG A 73 -8.71 3.82 -4.00
CA ARG A 73 -9.42 2.56 -4.28
C ARG A 73 -8.86 1.39 -3.47
N LEU A 74 -7.53 1.26 -3.41
CA LEU A 74 -6.87 0.22 -2.63
C LEU A 74 -7.19 0.33 -1.12
N PHE A 75 -7.18 1.55 -0.57
CA PHE A 75 -7.54 1.79 0.83
C PHE A 75 -9.00 1.45 1.11
N VAL A 76 -9.91 1.81 0.20
CA VAL A 76 -11.33 1.45 0.31
C VAL A 76 -11.52 -0.06 0.31
N LEU A 77 -10.88 -0.78 -0.62
CA LEU A 77 -11.00 -2.24 -0.72
C LEU A 77 -10.47 -2.93 0.54
N ARG A 78 -9.33 -2.50 1.05
CA ARG A 78 -8.74 -3.01 2.30
C ARG A 78 -9.72 -2.93 3.48
N HIS A 79 -10.49 -1.85 3.59
CA HIS A 79 -11.45 -1.63 4.67
C HIS A 79 -12.87 -2.13 4.35
N HIS A 80 -13.12 -2.62 3.13
CA HIS A 80 -14.44 -3.02 2.71
C HIS A 80 -14.90 -4.30 3.45
N PRO A 81 -16.11 -4.32 4.04
CA PRO A 81 -16.58 -5.44 4.88
C PRO A 81 -16.71 -6.76 4.11
N SER A 82 -16.90 -6.71 2.79
CA SER A 82 -16.99 -7.91 1.94
C SER A 82 -15.70 -8.25 1.17
N PHE A 83 -14.62 -7.45 1.24
CA PHE A 83 -13.39 -7.80 0.51
C PHE A 83 -12.79 -9.13 1.02
N PRO A 84 -12.40 -10.07 0.14
CA PRO A 84 -12.49 -10.03 -1.34
C PRO A 84 -13.79 -10.71 -1.86
N HIS A 85 -14.79 -9.93 -2.28
CA HIS A 85 -16.04 -10.47 -2.86
C HIS A 85 -16.05 -10.20 -4.37
N PRO A 86 -16.31 -11.20 -5.23
CA PRO A 86 -16.17 -11.07 -6.69
C PRO A 86 -16.90 -9.89 -7.32
N GLU A 87 -18.09 -9.54 -6.81
CA GLU A 87 -18.90 -8.43 -7.33
C GLU A 87 -18.71 -7.11 -6.56
N PHE A 88 -18.86 -7.13 -5.23
CA PHE A 88 -18.87 -5.90 -4.42
C PHE A 88 -17.48 -5.34 -4.08
N ALA A 89 -16.47 -6.20 -3.96
CA ALA A 89 -15.11 -5.79 -3.61
C ALA A 89 -14.10 -6.76 -4.25
N PRO A 90 -13.96 -6.70 -5.59
CA PRO A 90 -13.18 -7.67 -6.32
C PRO A 90 -11.70 -7.59 -5.94
N GLU A 91 -11.06 -8.72 -5.68
CA GLU A 91 -9.61 -8.75 -5.44
C GLU A 91 -8.80 -8.30 -6.65
N ARG A 92 -9.33 -8.52 -7.87
CA ARG A 92 -8.71 -8.08 -9.12
C ARG A 92 -8.48 -6.58 -9.14
N ASP A 93 -9.42 -5.80 -8.62
CA ASP A 93 -9.29 -4.35 -8.56
C ASP A 93 -8.10 -3.94 -7.68
N ALA A 94 -7.95 -4.57 -6.51
CA ALA A 94 -6.81 -4.34 -5.62
C ALA A 94 -5.48 -4.73 -6.30
N LEU A 95 -5.44 -5.88 -6.97
CA LEU A 95 -4.25 -6.34 -7.69
C LEU A 95 -3.90 -5.40 -8.85
N ASN A 96 -4.88 -4.89 -9.59
CA ASN A 96 -4.64 -3.94 -10.66
C ASN A 96 -4.15 -2.59 -10.13
N CYS A 97 -4.69 -2.11 -9.01
CA CYS A 97 -4.16 -0.95 -8.30
C CYS A 97 -2.66 -1.13 -7.97
N ILE A 98 -2.31 -2.28 -7.38
CA ILE A 98 -0.93 -2.64 -7.04
C ILE A 98 -0.03 -2.69 -8.29
N ARG A 99 -0.50 -3.32 -9.37
CA ARG A 99 0.25 -3.46 -10.64
C ARG A 99 0.49 -2.12 -11.31
N VAL A 100 -0.51 -1.24 -11.37
CA VAL A 100 -0.35 0.10 -11.96
C VAL A 100 0.65 0.91 -11.13
N LEU A 101 0.57 0.91 -9.79
CA LEU A 101 1.55 1.58 -8.94
C LEU A 101 2.97 1.03 -9.16
N THR A 102 3.11 -0.30 -9.19
CA THR A 102 4.40 -0.98 -9.47
C THR A 102 4.96 -0.57 -10.83
N ARG A 103 4.07 -0.36 -11.81
CA ARG A 103 4.44 0.03 -13.17
C ARG A 103 4.88 1.49 -13.27
N ILE A 104 4.21 2.42 -12.60
CA ILE A 104 4.45 3.87 -12.79
C ILE A 104 5.54 4.45 -11.88
N LEU A 105 5.67 3.98 -10.64
CA LEU A 105 6.59 4.57 -9.65
C LEU A 105 8.06 4.56 -10.08
N PRO A 106 8.61 3.53 -10.76
CA PRO A 106 9.98 3.57 -11.28
C PRO A 106 10.26 4.79 -12.17
N TYR A 107 9.26 5.23 -12.94
CA TYR A 107 9.38 6.37 -13.84
C TYR A 107 9.24 7.72 -13.12
N VAL A 108 8.65 7.73 -11.93
CA VAL A 108 8.71 8.88 -11.03
C VAL A 108 10.13 9.01 -10.47
N TYR A 109 10.68 7.92 -9.92
CA TYR A 109 11.98 7.92 -9.25
C TYR A 109 13.16 8.19 -10.18
N GLU A 110 13.09 7.82 -11.46
CA GLU A 110 14.15 8.13 -12.42
C GLU A 110 14.30 9.64 -12.73
N SER A 111 13.33 10.48 -12.35
CA SER A 111 13.33 11.91 -12.65
C SER A 111 13.80 12.74 -11.45
N GLU A 112 15.05 13.22 -11.50
CA GLU A 112 15.61 14.09 -10.44
C GLU A 112 14.79 15.37 -10.21
N LYS A 113 14.12 15.88 -11.26
CA LYS A 113 13.27 17.08 -11.18
C LYS A 113 12.06 16.88 -10.26
N LEU A 114 11.60 15.65 -10.12
CA LEU A 114 10.43 15.31 -9.32
C LEU A 114 10.76 15.03 -7.85
N LYS A 115 12.03 15.07 -7.44
CA LYS A 115 12.42 14.73 -6.08
C LYS A 115 11.71 15.56 -5.00
N SER A 116 11.65 16.88 -5.16
CA SER A 116 10.95 17.75 -4.20
C SER A 116 9.44 17.56 -4.23
N TRP A 117 8.89 17.31 -5.42
CA TRP A 117 7.49 16.97 -5.61
C TRP A 117 7.13 15.66 -4.90
N GLU A 118 7.94 14.61 -5.10
CA GLU A 118 7.75 13.29 -4.52
C GLU A 118 7.74 13.36 -2.99
N GLU A 119 8.70 14.09 -2.42
CA GLU A 119 8.80 14.32 -0.98
C GLU A 119 7.54 14.99 -0.42
N THR A 120 7.00 15.98 -1.14
CA THR A 120 5.79 16.69 -0.71
C THR A 120 4.53 15.85 -0.93
N PHE A 121 4.44 15.15 -2.06
CA PHE A 121 3.26 14.40 -2.48
C PHE A 121 3.07 13.10 -1.68
N PHE A 122 4.15 12.32 -1.51
CA PHE A 122 4.09 11.03 -0.82
C PHE A 122 4.28 11.15 0.69
N TRP A 123 5.19 12.03 1.14
CA TRP A 123 5.62 12.13 2.54
C TRP A 123 5.14 13.40 3.24
N GLY A 124 4.46 14.30 2.51
CA GLY A 124 3.89 15.52 3.08
C GLY A 124 2.72 15.24 4.03
N MET A 125 2.48 16.18 4.93
CA MET A 125 1.33 16.15 5.83
C MET A 125 0.04 16.19 5.03
N ARG A 126 -0.84 15.22 5.26
CA ARG A 126 -2.16 15.15 4.62
C ARG A 126 -3.24 15.52 5.62
N ARG A 127 -4.29 16.17 5.13
CA ARG A 127 -5.46 16.55 5.91
C ARG A 127 -6.70 16.00 5.23
N LYS A 128 -7.55 15.34 6.01
CA LYS A 128 -8.86 14.87 5.55
C LYS A 128 -9.93 15.63 6.32
N ARG A 129 -11.05 15.93 5.68
CA ARG A 129 -12.22 16.46 6.40
C ARG A 129 -12.70 15.40 7.38
N THR A 130 -13.03 15.80 8.61
CA THR A 130 -13.56 14.87 9.60
C THR A 130 -14.89 14.30 9.11
N ARG A 131 -15.27 13.11 9.61
CA ARG A 131 -16.59 12.51 9.30
C ARG A 131 -17.74 13.45 9.66
N LYS A 132 -17.60 14.24 10.74
CA LYS A 132 -18.55 15.28 11.14
C LYS A 132 -18.62 16.40 10.09
N ALA A 133 -17.47 16.88 9.61
CA ALA A 133 -17.39 17.90 8.56
C ALA A 133 -18.00 17.45 7.23
N ALA A 134 -17.83 16.17 6.87
CA ALA A 134 -18.43 15.59 5.67
C ALA A 134 -19.97 15.51 5.79
N LEU A 135 -20.47 15.00 6.91
CA LEU A 135 -21.91 14.88 7.16
C LEU A 135 -22.61 16.24 7.24
N ALA A 136 -21.97 17.25 7.86
CA ALA A 136 -22.52 18.60 7.99
C ALA A 136 -22.79 19.29 6.63
N ARG A 137 -22.09 18.89 5.56
CA ARG A 137 -22.24 19.47 4.22
C ARG A 137 -23.41 18.90 3.43
N ASP A 138 -23.77 17.64 3.67
CA ASP A 138 -24.86 16.95 2.97
C ASP A 138 -26.22 17.19 3.61
N VAL A 139 -26.24 17.93 4.73
CA VAL A 139 -27.44 18.30 5.46
C VAL A 139 -28.03 19.58 4.84
N ILE A 140 -29.15 19.44 4.14
CA ILE A 140 -29.94 20.56 3.60
C ILE A 140 -31.08 20.83 4.60
N PHE A 141 -30.94 21.83 5.48
CA PHE A 141 -32.01 22.23 6.40
C PHE A 141 -32.39 23.72 6.31
N ASP A 142 -33.68 23.98 6.57
CA ASP A 142 -34.32 25.27 6.85
C ASP A 142 -34.13 25.58 8.35
N GLU A 143 -32.88 25.84 8.76
CA GLU A 143 -32.47 25.97 10.17
C GLU A 143 -32.05 27.40 10.55
N SER A 144 -31.99 27.65 11.86
CA SER A 144 -31.68 28.95 12.45
C SER A 144 -30.24 29.41 12.16
N GLN A 145 -30.00 30.74 12.13
CA GLN A 145 -28.66 31.30 11.82
C GLN A 145 -27.54 30.79 12.76
N GLU A 146 -27.86 30.41 14.00
CA GLU A 146 -26.88 29.88 14.96
C GLU A 146 -26.47 28.43 14.67
N GLU A 147 -27.38 27.61 14.15
CA GLU A 147 -27.10 26.22 13.75
C GLU A 147 -26.27 26.18 12.47
N LEU A 148 -26.57 27.09 11.52
CA LEU A 148 -25.80 27.24 10.29
C LEU A 148 -24.33 27.60 10.57
N GLN A 149 -24.08 28.52 11.52
CA GLN A 149 -22.72 28.88 11.92
C GLN A 149 -21.97 27.71 12.58
N LYS A 150 -22.65 26.90 13.40
CA LYS A 150 -22.04 25.70 14.02
C LYS A 150 -21.73 24.62 12.98
N LEU A 151 -22.61 24.42 12.00
CA LEU A 151 -22.40 23.49 10.89
C LEU A 151 -21.26 23.95 9.97
N GLU A 152 -21.15 25.25 9.68
CA GLU A 152 -20.04 25.82 8.91
C GLU A 152 -18.70 25.66 9.65
N ALA A 153 -18.67 25.91 10.96
CA ALA A 153 -17.48 25.69 11.78
C ALA A 153 -17.08 24.20 11.82
N ALA A 154 -18.06 23.30 11.98
CA ALA A 154 -17.83 21.86 11.94
C ALA A 154 -17.42 21.36 10.54
N ALA A 155 -17.94 21.95 9.46
CA ALA A 155 -17.58 21.64 8.07
C ALA A 155 -16.12 22.01 7.72
N GLN A 156 -15.49 22.87 8.51
CA GLN A 156 -14.10 23.26 8.38
C GLN A 156 -13.15 22.45 9.27
N GLU A 157 -13.64 21.45 10.03
CA GLU A 157 -12.78 20.57 10.80
C GLU A 157 -12.02 19.58 9.90
N PHE A 158 -10.69 19.65 9.96
CA PHE A 158 -9.79 18.71 9.30
C PHE A 158 -9.04 17.88 10.34
N GLU A 159 -8.97 16.56 10.11
CA GLU A 159 -8.07 15.66 10.82
C GLU A 159 -6.76 15.54 10.05
N GLN A 160 -5.63 15.55 10.77
CA GLN A 160 -4.35 15.17 10.19
C GLN A 160 -4.37 13.66 9.97
N VAL A 161 -4.04 13.25 8.76
CA VAL A 161 -3.93 11.84 8.37
C VAL A 161 -2.50 11.53 7.96
N LYS A 162 -2.17 10.24 7.98
CA LYS A 162 -0.84 9.76 7.58
C LYS A 162 -0.49 10.25 6.17
N PRO A 163 0.80 10.55 5.91
CA PRO A 163 1.29 10.71 4.56
C PRO A 163 0.89 9.55 3.65
N LEU A 164 0.80 9.81 2.34
CA LEU A 164 0.29 8.84 1.37
C LEU A 164 1.14 7.56 1.34
N ALA A 165 2.47 7.71 1.39
CA ALA A 165 3.39 6.58 1.39
C ALA A 165 3.25 5.72 2.66
N GLU A 166 3.06 6.35 3.82
CA GLU A 166 2.87 5.62 5.09
C GLU A 166 1.59 4.79 5.05
N GLU A 167 0.46 5.41 4.69
CA GLU A 167 -0.84 4.71 4.56
C GLU A 167 -0.79 3.60 3.50
N LEU A 168 -0.04 3.81 2.42
CA LEU A 168 0.18 2.81 1.38
C LEU A 168 1.00 1.62 1.89
N ILE A 169 2.13 1.87 2.58
CA ILE A 169 2.96 0.81 3.14
C ILE A 169 2.17 -0.01 4.16
N ASP A 170 1.46 0.65 5.08
CA ASP A 170 0.60 -0.02 6.08
C ASP A 170 -0.46 -0.89 5.40
N THR A 171 -1.13 -0.34 4.38
CA THR A 171 -2.14 -1.08 3.62
C THR A 171 -1.54 -2.32 2.95
N LEU A 172 -0.37 -2.21 2.35
CA LEU A 172 0.29 -3.34 1.69
C LEU A 172 0.75 -4.40 2.70
N ILE A 173 1.30 -3.99 3.84
CA ILE A 173 1.67 -4.91 4.93
C ILE A 173 0.42 -5.62 5.46
N ASP A 174 -0.69 -4.92 5.63
CA ASP A 174 -1.94 -5.54 6.05
C ASP A 174 -2.49 -6.54 5.03
N LEU A 175 -2.40 -6.19 3.74
CA LEU A 175 -2.81 -7.05 2.63
C LEU A 175 -1.97 -8.33 2.52
N LEU A 176 -0.71 -8.32 2.95
CA LEU A 176 0.13 -9.53 3.04
C LEU A 176 -0.39 -10.58 4.04
N PHE A 177 -1.22 -10.16 4.98
CA PHE A 177 -1.75 -10.99 6.07
C PHE A 177 -3.28 -10.95 6.13
N PHE A 178 -3.92 -10.84 4.96
CA PHE A 178 -5.36 -10.62 4.84
C PHE A 178 -6.11 -11.92 4.53
N ALA A 179 -7.12 -12.23 5.34
CA ALA A 179 -7.94 -13.42 5.21
C ALA A 179 -8.74 -13.44 3.90
N ASP A 180 -8.82 -14.61 3.28
CA ASP A 180 -9.41 -14.88 1.96
C ASP A 180 -8.72 -14.21 0.77
N PHE A 181 -7.68 -13.38 0.99
CA PHE A 181 -6.92 -12.71 -0.09
C PHE A 181 -5.48 -13.20 -0.19
N THR A 182 -4.77 -13.27 0.94
CA THR A 182 -3.39 -13.78 1.02
C THR A 182 -3.23 -14.85 2.11
N LEU A 183 -4.26 -15.11 2.91
CA LEU A 183 -4.29 -16.14 3.93
C LEU A 183 -5.65 -16.85 3.92
N PRO A 184 -5.73 -18.13 4.33
CA PRO A 184 -6.99 -18.80 4.55
C PRO A 184 -7.74 -18.15 5.71
N LYS A 185 -9.08 -18.12 5.64
CA LYS A 185 -9.91 -17.58 6.70
C LYS A 185 -9.76 -18.38 8.01
N PRO A 186 -9.33 -17.74 9.11
CA PRO A 186 -9.38 -18.38 10.41
C PRO A 186 -10.85 -18.54 10.86
N GLN A 187 -11.22 -19.72 11.37
CA GLN A 187 -12.61 -20.08 11.68
C GLN A 187 -13.30 -19.16 12.72
N ASN A 188 -12.54 -18.44 13.56
CA ASN A 188 -13.06 -17.68 14.70
C ASN A 188 -12.55 -16.22 14.82
N SER A 189 -11.99 -15.62 13.75
CA SER A 189 -11.51 -14.23 13.83
C SER A 189 -12.56 -13.22 13.37
N LYS A 190 -12.78 -12.17 14.16
CA LYS A 190 -13.49 -10.96 13.72
C LYS A 190 -12.59 -10.03 12.89
N SER A 191 -11.26 -10.12 13.08
CA SER A 191 -10.30 -9.35 12.30
C SER A 191 -10.04 -10.03 10.95
N LYS A 192 -10.05 -9.23 9.89
CA LYS A 192 -9.66 -9.66 8.54
C LYS A 192 -8.15 -9.78 8.36
N VAL A 193 -7.37 -9.09 9.19
CA VAL A 193 -5.91 -9.16 9.16
C VAL A 193 -5.43 -10.00 10.34
N SER A 194 -4.61 -10.99 10.03
CA SER A 194 -4.03 -11.91 10.99
C SER A 194 -2.58 -12.14 10.61
N TYR A 195 -1.64 -11.58 11.36
CA TYR A 195 -0.20 -11.68 11.14
C TYR A 195 0.35 -13.08 11.45
N ALA A 196 -0.15 -14.10 10.75
CA ALA A 196 0.32 -15.48 10.80
C ALA A 196 1.53 -15.67 9.90
N ILE A 197 2.55 -16.40 10.38
CA ILE A 197 3.79 -16.64 9.63
C ILE A 197 3.52 -17.66 8.52
N TRP A 198 3.93 -17.34 7.28
CA TRP A 198 3.55 -18.11 6.09
C TRP A 198 4.11 -19.54 6.06
N GLN A 199 5.38 -19.69 6.41
CA GLN A 199 6.14 -20.92 6.30
C GLN A 199 6.77 -21.29 7.65
N SER A 200 6.97 -22.58 7.88
CA SER A 200 7.72 -23.05 9.06
C SER A 200 9.17 -22.59 9.02
N GLY A 201 9.74 -22.34 10.19
CA GLY A 201 11.10 -21.85 10.36
C GLY A 201 11.22 -20.98 11.60
N VAL A 202 11.91 -19.84 11.47
CA VAL A 202 12.08 -18.89 12.57
C VAL A 202 10.71 -18.37 13.00
N GLY A 203 10.41 -18.45 14.30
CA GLY A 203 9.19 -17.91 14.90
C GLY A 203 7.91 -18.73 14.65
N CYS A 204 7.95 -19.79 13.84
CA CYS A 204 6.77 -20.61 13.55
C CYS A 204 7.13 -22.05 13.18
N ASN A 205 6.53 -23.03 13.84
CA ASN A 205 6.74 -24.45 13.50
C ASN A 205 5.61 -25.03 12.62
N THR A 206 4.47 -24.35 12.56
CA THR A 206 3.28 -24.81 11.82
C THR A 206 2.91 -23.76 10.79
N PRO A 207 3.06 -24.05 9.49
CA PRO A 207 2.80 -23.05 8.46
C PRO A 207 1.30 -22.77 8.37
N CYS A 208 0.94 -21.57 7.91
CA CYS A 208 -0.44 -21.32 7.52
C CYS A 208 -0.77 -22.06 6.21
N GLY A 209 -2.03 -22.44 6.00
CA GLY A 209 -2.45 -22.97 4.71
C GLY A 209 -2.14 -21.95 3.59
N THR A 210 -1.63 -22.42 2.46
CA THR A 210 -1.27 -21.57 1.32
C THR A 210 -1.84 -22.18 0.04
N SER A 211 -2.16 -21.33 -0.93
CA SER A 211 -2.57 -21.73 -2.28
C SER A 211 -1.74 -20.95 -3.31
N LYS A 212 -1.76 -21.40 -4.57
CA LYS A 212 -1.07 -20.70 -5.66
C LYS A 212 -1.61 -19.27 -5.82
N GLU A 213 -2.90 -19.08 -5.63
CA GLU A 213 -3.56 -17.77 -5.69
C GLU A 213 -3.06 -16.86 -4.57
N PHE A 214 -3.00 -17.34 -3.33
CA PHE A 214 -2.45 -16.56 -2.21
C PHE A 214 -0.98 -16.20 -2.42
N GLU A 215 -0.17 -17.11 -2.95
CA GLU A 215 1.23 -16.84 -3.25
C GLU A 215 1.39 -15.81 -4.38
N ASN A 216 0.57 -15.90 -5.42
CA ASN A 216 0.55 -14.89 -6.49
C ASN A 216 0.17 -13.52 -5.95
N ASN A 217 -0.86 -13.43 -5.11
CA ASN A 217 -1.31 -12.18 -4.49
C ASN A 217 -0.22 -11.57 -3.60
N ARG A 218 0.41 -12.38 -2.73
CA ARG A 218 1.57 -11.96 -1.92
C ARG A 218 2.70 -11.45 -2.81
N THR A 219 2.99 -12.14 -3.91
CA THR A 219 4.07 -11.76 -4.84
C THR A 219 3.81 -10.38 -5.46
N GLU A 220 2.59 -10.09 -5.92
CA GLU A 220 2.25 -8.77 -6.47
C GLU A 220 2.41 -7.66 -5.41
N ILE A 221 1.97 -7.90 -4.17
CA ILE A 221 2.13 -6.94 -3.06
C ILE A 221 3.62 -6.71 -2.76
N LEU A 222 4.41 -7.79 -2.69
CA LEU A 222 5.85 -7.72 -2.44
C LEU A 222 6.60 -6.99 -3.56
N ARG A 223 6.16 -7.11 -4.81
CA ARG A 223 6.72 -6.33 -5.93
C ARG A 223 6.52 -4.83 -5.72
N LEU A 224 5.34 -4.40 -5.28
CA LEU A 224 5.11 -2.99 -5.00
C LEU A 224 5.91 -2.50 -3.78
N LEU A 225 5.96 -3.28 -2.69
CA LEU A 225 6.82 -2.96 -1.55
C LEU A 225 8.29 -2.83 -1.95
N LEU A 226 8.77 -3.75 -2.81
CA LEU A 226 10.12 -3.67 -3.37
C LEU A 226 10.29 -2.37 -4.17
N THR A 227 9.36 -2.03 -5.05
CA THR A 227 9.38 -0.75 -5.80
C THR A 227 9.42 0.46 -4.86
N LEU A 228 8.61 0.50 -3.80
CA LEU A 228 8.61 1.61 -2.83
C LEU A 228 9.97 1.76 -2.12
N THR A 229 10.64 0.64 -1.86
CA THR A 229 11.97 0.63 -1.20
C THR A 229 13.14 0.79 -2.19
N SER A 230 12.90 0.76 -3.50
CA SER A 230 13.96 0.70 -4.51
C SER A 230 14.51 2.07 -4.95
N GLN A 231 14.17 3.14 -4.25
CA GLN A 231 14.66 4.51 -4.57
C GLN A 231 16.19 4.60 -4.57
N SER A 232 16.86 3.76 -3.77
CA SER A 232 18.33 3.65 -3.74
C SER A 232 18.95 3.34 -5.11
N MET A 233 18.22 2.71 -6.03
CA MET A 233 18.70 2.41 -7.38
C MET A 233 18.78 3.64 -8.28
N TYR A 234 18.13 4.75 -7.91
CA TYR A 234 18.06 5.99 -8.69
C TYR A 234 18.93 7.11 -8.11
N MET A 235 19.77 6.79 -7.12
CA MET A 235 20.68 7.74 -6.49
C MET A 235 22.13 7.26 -6.57
N SER A 236 23.06 8.22 -6.54
CA SER A 236 24.48 7.91 -6.39
C SER A 236 24.77 7.26 -5.03
N ALA A 237 25.72 6.32 -5.00
CA ALA A 237 26.16 5.64 -3.78
C ALA A 237 26.60 6.61 -2.66
N ASN A 238 27.11 7.79 -3.03
CA ASN A 238 27.54 8.82 -2.06
C ASN A 238 26.36 9.55 -1.40
N LEU A 239 25.18 9.58 -2.04
CA LEU A 239 24.00 10.27 -1.52
C LEU A 239 23.18 9.38 -0.60
N LEU A 240 23.23 8.05 -0.79
CA LEU A 240 22.40 7.09 -0.05
C LEU A 240 22.59 7.17 1.48
N PRO A 241 23.80 7.26 2.05
CA PRO A 241 23.97 7.37 3.51
C PRO A 241 23.45 8.69 4.09
N VAL A 242 23.39 9.75 3.28
CA VAL A 242 23.01 11.10 3.71
C VAL A 242 21.49 11.28 3.65
N GLN A 243 20.87 10.81 2.58
CA GLN A 243 19.43 10.98 2.36
C GLN A 243 18.61 9.80 2.90
N GLY A 244 19.14 8.58 2.80
CA GLY A 244 18.41 7.34 3.08
C GLY A 244 17.25 7.09 2.11
N VAL A 245 16.47 6.05 2.39
CA VAL A 245 15.22 5.74 1.69
C VAL A 245 14.10 5.74 2.71
N LYS A 246 13.19 6.71 2.63
CA LYS A 246 12.13 6.92 3.63
C LYS A 246 11.22 5.69 3.81
N ALA A 247 10.90 5.00 2.72
CA ALA A 247 10.12 3.75 2.78
C ALA A 247 10.81 2.67 3.62
N ILE A 248 12.14 2.52 3.47
CA ILE A 248 12.92 1.57 4.27
C ILE A 248 12.94 2.01 5.72
N THR A 249 13.20 3.30 5.98
CA THR A 249 13.20 3.86 7.33
C THR A 249 11.85 3.61 8.01
N TYR A 250 10.74 3.91 7.34
CA TYR A 250 9.39 3.73 7.88
C TYR A 250 9.11 2.28 8.28
N ILE A 251 9.39 1.32 7.37
CA ILE A 251 9.23 -0.11 7.65
C ILE A 251 10.13 -0.56 8.80
N ALA A 252 11.38 -0.12 8.84
CA ALA A 252 12.37 -0.53 9.84
C ALA A 252 12.11 0.07 11.24
N THR A 253 11.43 1.22 11.31
CA THR A 253 11.06 1.90 12.56
C THR A 253 9.64 1.59 13.03
N CYS A 254 8.96 0.60 12.42
CA CYS A 254 7.62 0.21 12.81
C CYS A 254 7.59 -0.23 14.29
N PRO A 255 6.76 0.41 15.16
CA PRO A 255 6.74 0.10 16.60
C PRO A 255 6.00 -1.21 16.91
N GLU A 256 5.17 -1.70 15.98
CA GLU A 256 4.33 -2.87 16.18
C GLU A 256 5.14 -4.18 16.04
N LYS A 257 5.66 -4.65 17.18
CA LYS A 257 6.52 -5.85 17.25
C LYS A 257 5.94 -7.07 16.53
N GLN A 258 4.63 -7.29 16.62
CA GLN A 258 3.97 -8.44 15.97
C GLN A 258 4.04 -8.32 14.45
N VAL A 259 3.76 -7.13 13.89
CA VAL A 259 3.81 -6.88 12.45
C VAL A 259 5.22 -7.12 11.92
N VAL A 260 6.21 -6.52 12.58
CA VAL A 260 7.63 -6.65 12.21
C VAL A 260 8.07 -8.12 12.25
N LEU A 261 7.76 -8.83 13.34
CA LEU A 261 8.12 -10.23 13.49
C LEU A 261 7.48 -11.08 12.40
N SER A 262 6.18 -10.93 12.14
CA SER A 262 5.47 -11.74 11.17
C SER A 262 5.92 -11.48 9.73
N VAL A 263 6.19 -10.24 9.35
CA VAL A 263 6.77 -9.90 8.05
C VAL A 263 8.15 -10.55 7.90
N LEU A 264 9.06 -10.33 8.87
CA LEU A 264 10.43 -10.80 8.80
C LEU A 264 10.51 -12.33 8.80
N CYS A 265 9.81 -13.00 9.71
CA CYS A 265 9.76 -14.46 9.76
C CYS A 265 9.15 -15.05 8.49
N SER A 266 8.07 -14.47 7.97
CA SER A 266 7.45 -14.97 6.73
C SER A 266 8.38 -14.86 5.53
N LEU A 267 9.08 -13.74 5.37
CA LEU A 267 10.05 -13.55 4.29
C LEU A 267 11.26 -14.48 4.42
N LEU A 268 11.88 -14.54 5.61
CA LEU A 268 13.05 -15.38 5.86
C LEU A 268 12.75 -16.87 5.66
N ASN A 269 11.64 -17.36 6.21
CA ASN A 269 11.26 -18.76 6.11
C ASN A 269 10.90 -19.13 4.66
N THR A 270 10.40 -18.19 3.86
CA THR A 270 10.11 -18.42 2.44
C THR A 270 11.39 -18.53 1.61
N VAL A 271 12.40 -17.71 1.88
CA VAL A 271 13.70 -17.74 1.16
C VAL A 271 14.54 -18.94 1.57
N ASN A 272 14.41 -19.40 2.82
CA ASN A 272 15.21 -20.49 3.36
C ASN A 272 14.34 -21.70 3.80
N PRO A 273 13.77 -22.46 2.85
CA PRO A 273 12.93 -23.62 3.16
C PRO A 273 13.72 -24.79 3.76
N TYR A 274 15.05 -24.80 3.61
CA TYR A 274 15.92 -25.75 4.27
C TYR A 274 16.31 -25.16 5.62
N HIS A 275 15.92 -25.84 6.69
CA HIS A 275 16.39 -25.57 8.05
C HIS A 275 17.87 -25.16 8.02
N LEU A 276 18.18 -23.87 8.19
CA LEU A 276 19.43 -23.53 8.83
C LEU A 276 19.30 -24.22 10.20
N PRO A 277 20.17 -25.17 10.58
CA PRO A 277 20.16 -25.69 11.93
C PRO A 277 20.63 -24.55 12.84
N LEU A 278 19.72 -23.63 13.17
CA LEU A 278 19.91 -22.64 14.20
C LEU A 278 19.80 -23.41 15.52
N HIS A 279 20.87 -24.11 15.87
CA HIS A 279 21.29 -24.27 17.26
C HIS A 279 21.77 -22.91 17.80
N VAL A 280 20.94 -21.88 17.68
CA VAL A 280 21.22 -20.54 18.17
C VAL A 280 19.91 -20.00 18.76
N HIS A 281 19.77 -20.32 20.04
CA HIS A 281 18.96 -19.64 21.06
C HIS A 281 17.44 -19.53 20.86
N THR A 282 16.74 -20.63 21.17
CA THR A 282 15.36 -20.62 21.68
C THR A 282 15.20 -20.01 23.09
N ASN A 283 16.27 -19.45 23.70
CA ASN A 283 16.23 -18.96 25.08
C ASN A 283 16.04 -17.44 25.24
N PHE A 284 15.95 -16.64 24.17
CA PHE A 284 15.85 -15.18 24.35
C PHE A 284 14.51 -14.67 24.92
N TYR A 285 13.50 -15.53 25.07
CA TYR A 285 12.19 -15.14 25.63
C TYR A 285 11.69 -16.05 26.77
N LYS A 286 12.57 -16.88 27.37
CA LYS A 286 12.17 -17.82 28.43
C LYS A 286 13.16 -17.90 29.61
N ASP A 287 13.76 -16.79 30.03
CA ASP A 287 14.43 -16.74 31.34
C ASP A 287 13.56 -15.99 32.37
N PRO A 288 13.04 -16.67 33.41
CA PRO A 288 12.37 -16.03 34.55
C PRO A 288 13.34 -15.48 35.61
N GLU A 289 14.65 -15.48 35.36
CA GLU A 289 15.67 -15.10 36.36
C GLU A 289 16.42 -13.82 35.98
N ILE A 290 15.73 -12.68 36.09
CA ILE A 290 16.40 -11.41 36.38
C ILE A 290 15.71 -10.82 37.60
N GLN A 291 16.12 -11.28 38.78
CA GLN A 291 15.90 -10.51 40.01
C GLN A 291 16.97 -9.41 40.11
N PRO A 292 16.60 -8.19 40.54
CA PRO A 292 17.54 -7.08 40.64
C PRO A 292 18.35 -7.26 41.93
N GLY A 293 19.61 -7.69 41.82
CA GLY A 293 20.50 -7.68 42.96
C GLY A 293 21.66 -8.65 42.85
N LYS A 294 22.76 -8.19 42.22
CA LYS A 294 24.17 -8.45 42.57
C LYS A 294 25.04 -8.08 41.37
N MET A 295 25.35 -6.80 41.26
CA MET A 295 26.55 -6.35 40.56
C MET A 295 27.53 -5.89 41.64
N ALA A 296 28.34 -6.82 42.12
CA ALA A 296 29.53 -6.55 42.91
C ALA A 296 30.49 -7.74 42.78
N SER A 297 31.77 -7.42 42.58
CA SER A 297 32.93 -8.31 42.42
C SER A 297 32.99 -9.11 41.12
N ALA A 298 33.76 -8.64 40.14
CA ALA A 298 35.17 -8.96 40.06
C ALA A 298 35.84 -8.15 38.94
N ILE A 299 37.08 -7.79 39.24
CA ILE A 299 38.11 -7.08 38.46
C ILE A 299 38.20 -7.59 37.02
#